data_AF-A0A4U6VFS3-F1
#
_entry.id   AF-A0A4U6VFS3-F1
#
_cell.length_a   1.000
_cell.length_b   1.000
_cell.length_c   1.000
_cell.angle_alpha   90.00
_cell.angle_beta   90.00
_cell.angle_gamma   90.00
#
_symmetry.space_group_name_H-M   'P 1'
#
loop_
_entity.id
_entity.type
_entity.pdbx_description
1 polymer ?
#
loop_
_entity_poly.entity_id
_entity_poly.type
_entity_poly.pdbx_seq_one_letter_code
_entity_poly.pdbx_strand_id
1 'polypeptide(L)'
;MRLFDTVNELRLDLSVSQGIEGYQSFLKATDKVPICQTLWIVSCMDHHAFASTTMHLLGKWRCMRKSKLYADPGPPSRINRCMTLGCPCHLPEIYRPNNTTFDSLEEIDIDNFTGSGEQEKIIKFLLSRCNAATLKSVENTMAHKFVSSAVKRVCKEIHNICHSNSKVIFNVVGDMGLEPLLF
;
A
#
# COMPACT_ATOMS: atom_id res chain seq x y z
N MET A 1 6.22 -32.51 -0.32
CA MET A 1 5.89 -31.15 0.16
C MET A 1 5.13 -30.47 -0.97
N ARG A 2 3.85 -30.12 -0.81
CA ARG A 2 3.09 -29.43 -1.87
C ARG A 2 3.54 -27.97 -1.87
N LEU A 3 4.12 -27.51 -2.97
CA LEU A 3 4.33 -26.09 -3.21
C LEU A 3 2.94 -25.46 -3.43
N PHE A 4 2.55 -24.54 -2.56
CA PHE A 4 1.38 -23.73 -2.78
C PHE A 4 1.77 -22.62 -3.75
N ASP A 5 1.87 -22.91 -5.04
CA ASP A 5 2.27 -21.89 -6.04
C ASP A 5 1.25 -20.73 -6.09
N THR A 6 0.00 -21.00 -5.71
CA THR A 6 -1.08 -20.03 -5.59
C THR A 6 -1.84 -20.23 -4.28
N VAL A 7 -2.18 -19.12 -3.61
CA VAL A 7 -3.05 -19.07 -2.43
C VAL A 7 -4.20 -18.08 -2.67
N ASN A 8 -5.32 -18.22 -1.98
CA ASN A 8 -6.43 -17.27 -2.13
C ASN A 8 -6.10 -15.94 -1.45
N GLU A 9 -5.69 -16.00 -0.19
CA GLU A 9 -5.32 -14.84 0.60
C GLU A 9 -3.89 -15.00 1.12
N LEU A 10 -3.14 -13.91 1.05
CA LEU A 10 -1.79 -13.83 1.57
C LEU A 10 -1.68 -12.58 2.45
N ARG A 11 -1.39 -12.81 3.73
CA ARG A 11 -1.06 -11.74 4.67
C ARG A 11 0.43 -11.72 4.95
N LEU A 12 1.04 -10.56 4.77
CA LEU A 12 2.45 -10.30 5.00
C LEU A 12 2.60 -9.22 6.06
N ASP A 13 3.10 -9.59 7.23
CA ASP A 13 3.55 -8.65 8.24
C ASP A 13 5.04 -8.34 7.98
N LEU A 14 5.32 -7.12 7.53
CA LEU A 14 6.61 -6.69 7.02
C LEU A 14 7.38 -5.92 8.08
N SER A 15 8.61 -6.38 8.33
CA SER A 15 9.62 -5.67 9.11
C SER A 15 10.94 -5.74 8.35
N VAL A 16 11.31 -4.64 7.69
CA VAL A 16 12.52 -4.57 6.87
C VAL A 16 13.59 -3.83 7.65
N SER A 17 14.69 -4.53 7.97
CA SER A 17 15.83 -3.91 8.62
C SER A 17 16.42 -2.80 7.73
N GLN A 18 16.85 -1.70 8.35
CA GLN A 18 17.44 -0.57 7.64
C GLN A 18 18.75 -0.95 6.94
N GLY A 19 19.02 -0.33 5.79
CA GLY A 19 20.27 -0.51 5.04
C GLY A 19 20.22 -1.57 3.94
N ILE A 20 21.32 -1.70 3.20
CA ILE A 20 21.41 -2.52 1.98
C ILE A 20 21.10 -3.99 2.26
N GLU A 21 21.72 -4.57 3.28
CA GLU A 21 21.59 -6.01 3.59
C GLU A 21 20.15 -6.38 3.99
N GLY A 22 19.51 -5.54 4.82
CA GLY A 22 18.12 -5.74 5.23
C GLY A 22 17.17 -5.73 4.03
N TYR A 23 17.32 -4.74 3.13
CA TYR A 23 16.51 -4.66 1.93
C TYR A 23 16.77 -5.82 0.95
N GLN A 24 18.02 -6.22 0.75
CA GLN A 24 18.35 -7.37 -0.10
C GLN A 24 17.80 -8.70 0.45
N SER A 25 17.84 -8.88 1.77
CA SER A 25 17.24 -10.03 2.43
C SER A 25 15.73 -10.07 2.19
N PHE A 26 15.06 -8.91 2.31
CA PHE A 26 13.64 -8.75 2.00
C PHE A 26 13.32 -9.14 0.54
N LEU A 27 14.09 -8.66 -0.45
CA LEU A 27 13.87 -9.03 -1.86
C LEU A 27 13.97 -10.54 -2.07
N LYS A 28 15.01 -11.18 -1.52
CA LYS A 28 15.21 -12.64 -1.62
C LYS A 28 14.11 -13.44 -0.94
N ALA A 29 13.59 -12.96 0.19
CA ALA A 29 12.50 -13.61 0.90
C ALA A 29 11.19 -13.51 0.11
N THR A 30 10.89 -12.34 -0.45
CA THR A 30 9.66 -12.10 -1.21
C THR A 30 9.66 -12.71 -2.61
N ASP A 31 10.81 -13.12 -3.16
CA ASP A 31 10.88 -13.93 -4.39
C ASP A 31 10.27 -15.33 -4.23
N LYS A 32 10.16 -15.83 -3.00
CA LYS A 32 9.65 -17.18 -2.70
C LYS A 32 8.17 -17.20 -2.30
N VAL A 33 7.53 -16.03 -2.30
CA VAL A 33 6.16 -15.87 -1.81
C VAL A 33 5.18 -16.22 -2.94
N PRO A 34 4.11 -16.99 -2.66
CA PRO A 34 3.19 -17.46 -3.69
C PRO A 34 2.36 -16.33 -4.31
N ILE A 35 1.76 -16.62 -5.47
CA ILE A 35 0.79 -15.72 -6.10
C ILE A 35 -0.51 -15.76 -5.28
N CYS A 36 -1.20 -14.62 -5.16
CA CYS A 36 -2.46 -14.54 -4.43
C CYS A 36 -3.55 -13.74 -5.16
N GLN A 37 -4.81 -13.97 -4.79
CA GLN A 37 -5.94 -13.15 -5.25
C GLN A 37 -6.16 -11.95 -4.34
N THR A 38 -5.96 -12.13 -3.03
CA THR A 38 -6.11 -11.09 -2.01
C THR A 38 -4.79 -10.93 -1.28
N LEU A 39 -4.23 -9.72 -1.32
CA LEU A 39 -2.97 -9.39 -0.67
C LEU A 39 -3.20 -8.44 0.48
N TRP A 40 -2.72 -8.81 1.67
CA TRP A 40 -2.74 -7.96 2.84
C TRP A 40 -1.31 -7.65 3.23
N ILE A 41 -0.91 -6.39 3.11
CA ILE A 41 0.39 -5.91 3.55
C ILE A 41 0.19 -5.13 4.85
N VAL A 42 0.82 -5.62 5.91
CA VAL A 42 0.85 -4.95 7.20
C VAL A 42 2.30 -4.53 7.43
N SER A 43 2.57 -3.23 7.43
CA SER A 43 3.89 -2.71 7.77
C SER A 43 3.94 -2.41 9.26
N CYS A 44 4.80 -3.15 9.97
CA CYS A 44 4.96 -3.04 11.41
C CYS A 44 6.31 -2.39 11.74
N MET A 45 6.29 -1.29 12.51
CA MET A 45 7.46 -0.58 13.03
C MET A 45 8.43 -0.04 11.96
N ASP A 46 9.13 1.07 12.25
CA ASP A 46 10.13 1.71 11.37
C ASP A 46 9.78 1.63 9.88
N HIS A 47 9.02 2.61 9.35
CA HIS A 47 8.53 2.73 7.96
C HIS A 47 9.60 2.66 6.84
N HIS A 48 10.80 2.18 7.13
CA HIS A 48 11.83 1.91 6.17
C HIS A 48 11.26 1.19 4.94
N ALA A 49 11.35 1.90 3.81
CA ALA A 49 11.00 1.39 2.51
C ALA A 49 9.54 0.97 2.36
N PHE A 50 8.57 1.45 3.16
CA PHE A 50 7.18 1.00 3.06
C PHE A 50 6.64 1.13 1.63
N ALA A 51 6.83 2.29 1.01
CA ALA A 51 6.44 2.49 -0.39
C ALA A 51 7.18 1.54 -1.33
N SER A 52 8.51 1.46 -1.24
CA SER A 52 9.34 0.65 -2.14
C SER A 52 9.05 -0.85 -2.03
N THR A 53 8.89 -1.34 -0.81
CA THR A 53 8.53 -2.70 -0.46
C THR A 53 7.15 -3.05 -0.99
N THR A 54 6.15 -2.19 -0.72
CA THR A 54 4.79 -2.38 -1.25
C THR A 54 4.78 -2.38 -2.78
N MET A 55 5.54 -1.49 -3.42
CA MET A 55 5.63 -1.40 -4.88
C MET A 55 6.32 -2.62 -5.51
N HIS A 56 7.41 -3.10 -4.91
CA HIS A 56 8.09 -4.33 -5.32
C HIS A 56 7.13 -5.52 -5.30
N LEU A 57 6.39 -5.63 -4.20
CA LEU A 57 5.38 -6.65 -3.98
C LEU A 57 4.23 -6.58 -5.01
N LEU A 58 3.67 -5.39 -5.22
CA LEU A 58 2.62 -5.15 -6.22
C LEU A 58 3.08 -5.51 -7.64
N GLY A 59 4.36 -5.31 -7.97
CA GLY A 59 4.92 -5.73 -9.26
C GLY A 59 4.83 -7.24 -9.53
N LYS A 60 4.74 -8.07 -8.49
CA LYS A 60 4.65 -9.54 -8.60
C LYS A 60 3.23 -10.06 -8.76
N TRP A 61 2.22 -9.36 -8.22
CA TRP A 61 0.87 -9.89 -8.09
C TRP A 61 -0.14 -9.23 -9.03
N ARG A 62 -0.04 -9.59 -10.31
CA ARG A 62 -0.84 -9.02 -11.41
C ARG A 62 -2.32 -9.40 -11.39
N CYS A 63 -2.65 -10.57 -10.83
CA CYS A 63 -4.01 -11.12 -10.80
C CYS A 63 -4.76 -10.81 -9.49
N MET A 64 -4.22 -9.88 -8.69
CA MET A 64 -4.81 -9.49 -7.42
C MET A 64 -6.16 -8.79 -7.65
N ARG A 65 -7.17 -9.24 -6.94
CA ARG A 65 -8.52 -8.65 -6.89
C ARG A 65 -8.67 -7.67 -5.74
N LYS A 66 -7.96 -7.90 -4.63
CA LYS A 66 -8.06 -7.06 -3.44
C LYS A 66 -6.70 -6.75 -2.84
N SER A 67 -6.44 -5.46 -2.63
CA SER A 67 -5.28 -4.96 -1.89
C SER A 67 -5.74 -4.39 -0.56
N LYS A 68 -5.20 -4.91 0.54
CA LYS A 68 -5.31 -4.30 1.87
C LYS A 68 -3.96 -3.81 2.34
N LEU A 69 -3.85 -2.53 2.68
CA LEU A 69 -2.62 -1.94 3.19
C LEU A 69 -2.85 -1.39 4.60
N TYR A 70 -1.99 -1.79 5.53
CA TYR A 70 -1.93 -1.22 6.87
C TYR A 70 -0.53 -0.68 7.11
N ALA A 71 -0.44 0.59 7.50
CA ALA A 71 0.80 1.19 7.98
C ALA A 71 0.63 1.53 9.46
N ASP A 72 1.28 0.77 10.34
CA ASP A 72 1.33 1.06 11.77
C ASP A 72 1.98 2.42 12.00
N PRO A 73 1.36 3.39 12.71
CA PRO A 73 2.00 4.67 12.99
C PRO A 73 3.03 4.46 14.10
N GLY A 74 4.16 3.84 13.75
CA GLY A 74 5.33 3.78 14.60
C GLY A 74 5.87 5.19 14.88
N PRO A 75 6.65 5.37 15.96
CA PRO A 75 7.30 6.64 16.21
C PRO A 75 8.12 7.06 14.98
N PRO A 76 8.14 8.35 14.59
CA PRO A 76 8.92 8.80 13.45
C PRO A 76 10.39 8.43 13.69
N SER A 77 10.91 7.53 12.85
CA SER A 77 12.31 7.13 12.91
C SER A 77 13.15 8.38 12.61
N ARG A 78 13.83 8.91 13.63
CA ARG A 78 14.51 10.22 13.56
C ARG A 78 15.73 10.24 12.63
N ILE A 79 16.09 9.10 12.04
CA ILE A 79 17.24 8.97 11.17
C ILE A 79 16.83 8.16 9.93
N ASN A 80 16.76 8.83 8.78
CA ASN A 80 16.62 8.15 7.49
C ASN A 80 17.98 7.53 7.10
N ARG A 81 18.42 6.51 7.86
CA ARG A 81 19.72 5.86 7.67
C ARG A 81 19.90 5.28 6.28
N CYS A 82 18.82 5.15 5.52
CA CYS A 82 18.82 4.48 4.24
C CYS A 82 19.38 5.36 3.12
N MET A 83 19.21 6.68 3.20
CA MET A 83 19.94 7.60 2.33
C MET A 83 21.44 7.58 2.63
N THR A 84 21.84 7.56 3.91
CA THR A 84 23.25 7.58 4.32
C THR A 84 23.97 6.27 4.01
N LEU A 85 23.26 5.15 4.04
CA LEU A 85 23.82 3.81 3.81
C LEU A 85 23.72 3.33 2.35
N GLY A 86 23.30 4.20 1.42
CA GLY A 86 23.13 3.82 0.00
C GLY A 86 22.09 2.73 -0.22
N CYS A 87 21.06 2.67 0.65
CA CYS A 87 20.05 1.62 0.58
C CYS A 87 19.28 1.72 -0.75
N PRO A 88 19.16 0.61 -1.50
CA PRO A 88 18.50 0.63 -2.79
C PRO A 88 17.00 0.92 -2.69
N CYS A 89 16.38 0.89 -1.51
CA CYS A 89 14.95 1.20 -1.35
C CYS A 89 14.55 2.57 -1.91
N HIS A 90 15.47 3.51 -2.08
CA HIS A 90 15.18 4.82 -2.66
C HIS A 90 15.30 4.85 -4.20
N LEU A 91 15.75 3.77 -4.83
CA LEU A 91 16.01 3.74 -6.26
C LEU A 91 14.70 3.82 -7.06
N PRO A 92 14.63 4.73 -8.06
CA PRO A 92 13.45 4.91 -8.91
C PRO A 92 12.99 3.65 -9.65
N GLU A 93 13.91 2.72 -9.90
CA GLU A 93 13.67 1.45 -10.60
C GLU A 93 12.67 0.56 -9.83
N ILE A 94 12.69 0.61 -8.50
CA ILE A 94 11.73 -0.12 -7.65
C ILE A 94 10.32 0.49 -7.76
N TYR A 95 10.25 1.79 -8.04
CA TYR A 95 8.99 2.50 -8.28
C TYR A 95 8.50 2.41 -9.73
N ARG A 96 9.30 1.78 -10.61
CA ARG A 96 8.94 1.51 -12.00
C ARG A 96 8.80 -0.01 -12.22
N PRO A 97 7.82 -0.68 -11.58
CA PRO A 97 7.52 -2.04 -11.98
C PRO A 97 7.09 -2.03 -13.45
N ASN A 98 7.86 -2.74 -14.27
CA ASN A 98 7.72 -2.92 -15.72
C ASN A 98 6.24 -3.03 -16.13
N ASN A 99 5.69 -2.05 -16.86
CA ASN A 99 4.34 -2.03 -17.48
C ASN A 99 3.24 -2.83 -16.76
N THR A 100 3.27 -2.91 -15.43
CA THR A 100 2.45 -3.87 -14.71
C THR A 100 1.07 -3.26 -14.53
N THR A 101 0.07 -3.84 -15.19
CA THR A 101 -1.34 -3.49 -15.06
C THR A 101 -1.99 -4.33 -13.97
N PHE A 102 -3.04 -3.80 -13.37
CA PHE A 102 -3.86 -4.45 -12.34
C PHE A 102 -5.28 -4.64 -12.89
N ASP A 103 -5.40 -5.36 -14.01
CA ASP A 103 -6.65 -5.47 -14.77
C ASP A 103 -7.73 -6.27 -14.03
N SER A 104 -7.35 -7.05 -13.02
CA SER A 104 -8.26 -7.80 -12.17
C SER A 104 -8.57 -7.12 -10.83
N LEU A 105 -8.02 -5.93 -10.57
CA LEU A 105 -8.19 -5.25 -9.30
C LEU A 105 -9.63 -4.75 -9.14
N GLU A 106 -10.26 -5.20 -8.06
CA GLU A 106 -11.64 -4.88 -7.71
C GLU A 106 -11.70 -3.95 -6.49
N GLU A 107 -10.80 -4.12 -5.52
CA GLU A 107 -10.85 -3.43 -4.23
C GLU A 107 -9.47 -2.92 -3.77
N ILE A 108 -9.42 -1.65 -3.38
CA ILE A 108 -8.30 -1.04 -2.67
C ILE A 108 -8.79 -0.61 -1.29
N ASP A 109 -8.13 -1.11 -0.26
CA ASP A 109 -8.49 -0.88 1.14
C ASP A 109 -7.23 -0.46 1.90
N ILE A 110 -7.26 0.69 2.57
CA ILE A 110 -6.14 1.22 3.34
C ILE A 110 -6.62 1.57 4.74
N ASP A 111 -6.18 0.74 5.67
CA ASP A 111 -6.37 0.98 7.09
C ASP A 111 -5.26 1.88 7.64
N ASN A 112 -5.63 2.69 8.62
CA ASN A 112 -4.78 3.70 9.23
C ASN A 112 -4.20 4.68 8.18
N PHE A 113 -5.06 5.18 7.30
CA PHE A 113 -4.72 6.19 6.32
C PHE A 113 -4.34 7.51 7.01
N THR A 114 -3.12 7.99 6.72
CA THR A 114 -2.58 9.25 7.27
C THR A 114 -2.41 10.32 6.19
N GLY A 115 -2.69 9.99 4.92
CA GLY A 115 -2.39 10.85 3.77
C GLY A 115 -0.90 11.11 3.59
N SER A 116 -0.04 10.24 4.13
CA SER A 116 1.42 10.35 3.94
C SER A 116 1.78 10.26 2.45
N GLY A 117 2.89 10.90 2.08
CA GLY A 117 3.38 10.85 0.70
C GLY A 117 3.71 9.43 0.21
N GLU A 118 3.94 8.48 1.11
CA GLU A 118 4.11 7.06 0.76
C GLU A 118 2.77 6.40 0.41
N GLN A 119 1.75 6.54 1.27
CA GLN A 119 0.40 6.01 1.02
C GLN A 119 -0.22 6.63 -0.24
N GLU A 120 -0.07 7.94 -0.42
CA GLU A 120 -0.53 8.66 -1.61
C GLU A 120 0.12 8.08 -2.88
N LYS A 121 1.44 7.86 -2.88
CA LYS A 121 2.15 7.28 -4.02
C LYS A 121 1.63 5.89 -4.36
N ILE A 122 1.43 5.02 -3.37
CA ILE A 122 0.94 3.66 -3.59
C ILE A 122 -0.47 3.68 -4.20
N ILE A 123 -1.38 4.48 -3.64
CA ILE A 123 -2.77 4.57 -4.16
C ILE A 123 -2.78 5.11 -5.58
N LYS A 124 -2.11 6.24 -5.83
CA LYS A 124 -2.07 6.85 -7.15
C LYS A 124 -1.45 5.88 -8.17
N PHE A 125 -0.44 5.14 -7.76
CA PHE A 125 0.15 4.10 -8.59
C PHE A 125 -0.86 2.99 -8.95
N LEU A 126 -1.57 2.42 -7.96
CA LEU A 126 -2.60 1.41 -8.20
C LEU A 126 -3.70 1.93 -9.13
N LEU A 127 -4.23 3.12 -8.84
CA LEU A 127 -5.28 3.76 -9.63
C LEU A 127 -4.84 4.07 -11.07
N SER A 128 -3.57 4.45 -11.28
CA SER A 128 -3.05 4.75 -12.61
C SER A 128 -2.91 3.51 -13.51
N ARG A 129 -3.03 2.30 -12.96
CA ARG A 129 -2.75 1.04 -13.67
C ARG A 129 -3.81 -0.03 -13.50
N CYS A 130 -4.84 0.20 -12.70
CA CYS A 130 -5.98 -0.68 -12.62
C CYS A 130 -6.98 -0.42 -13.75
N ASN A 131 -7.76 -1.43 -14.11
CA ASN A 131 -8.87 -1.25 -15.02
C ASN A 131 -10.05 -0.58 -14.27
N ALA A 132 -10.44 0.61 -14.72
CA ALA A 132 -11.56 1.35 -14.11
C ALA A 132 -12.89 0.61 -14.17
N ALA A 133 -13.08 -0.31 -15.13
CA ALA A 133 -14.29 -1.12 -15.24
C ALA A 133 -14.34 -2.25 -14.21
N THR A 134 -13.20 -2.69 -13.67
CA THR A 134 -13.14 -3.75 -12.66
C THR A 134 -13.08 -3.21 -11.24
N LEU A 135 -12.54 -2.00 -11.05
CA LEU A 135 -12.43 -1.37 -9.75
C LEU A 135 -13.82 -1.03 -9.19
N LYS A 136 -14.24 -1.78 -8.17
CA LYS A 136 -15.52 -1.63 -7.47
C LYS A 136 -15.43 -0.62 -6.34
N SER A 137 -14.35 -0.64 -5.56
CA SER A 137 -14.23 0.27 -4.42
C SER A 137 -12.81 0.68 -4.06
N VAL A 138 -12.71 1.89 -3.51
CA VAL A 138 -11.54 2.42 -2.82
C VAL A 138 -11.99 2.88 -1.45
N GLU A 139 -11.46 2.27 -0.40
CA GLU A 139 -11.80 2.54 0.98
C GLU A 139 -10.55 2.93 1.76
N ASN A 140 -10.60 4.09 2.42
CA ASN A 140 -9.50 4.55 3.26
C ASN A 140 -10.04 4.84 4.66
N THR A 141 -9.56 4.10 5.65
CA THR A 141 -9.95 4.23 7.05
C THR A 141 -8.87 4.96 7.84
N MET A 142 -9.20 6.07 8.50
CA MET A 142 -8.25 6.89 9.26
C MET A 142 -8.69 7.08 10.71
N ALA A 143 -7.74 7.23 11.63
CA ALA A 143 -8.07 7.65 12.99
C ALA A 143 -8.42 9.15 13.02
N HIS A 144 -9.33 9.56 13.90
CA HIS A 144 -9.74 10.97 14.04
C HIS A 144 -8.56 11.95 14.17
N LYS A 145 -7.52 11.56 14.91
CA LYS A 145 -6.28 12.36 15.10
C LYS A 145 -5.53 12.70 13.80
N PHE A 146 -5.77 11.96 12.71
CA PHE A 146 -5.11 12.19 11.42
C PHE A 146 -5.94 13.06 10.47
N VAL A 147 -7.21 13.34 10.77
CA VAL A 147 -8.06 14.16 9.92
C VAL A 147 -7.56 15.60 9.95
N SER A 148 -6.96 16.03 8.83
CA SER A 148 -6.43 17.38 8.64
C SER A 148 -6.77 17.91 7.26
N SER A 149 -6.58 19.23 7.03
CA SER A 149 -6.77 19.83 5.70
C SER A 149 -5.86 19.19 4.64
N ALA A 150 -4.64 18.80 5.02
CA ALA A 150 -3.71 18.09 4.14
C ALA A 150 -4.24 16.70 3.75
N VAL A 151 -4.72 15.91 4.71
CA VAL A 151 -5.31 14.59 4.43
C VAL A 151 -6.56 14.72 3.58
N LYS A 152 -7.42 15.72 3.88
CA LYS A 152 -8.62 15.98 3.08
C LYS A 152 -8.29 16.32 1.63
N ARG A 153 -7.21 17.07 1.38
CA ARG A 153 -6.72 17.34 0.02
C ARG A 153 -6.35 16.05 -0.71
N VAL A 154 -5.57 15.17 -0.07
CA VAL A 154 -5.19 13.88 -0.66
C VAL A 154 -6.43 13.02 -0.96
N CYS A 155 -7.42 12.98 -0.06
CA CYS A 155 -8.68 12.27 -0.30
C CYS A 155 -9.44 12.82 -1.51
N LYS A 156 -9.53 14.15 -1.65
CA LYS A 156 -10.14 14.79 -2.84
C LYS A 156 -9.40 14.42 -4.12
N GLU A 157 -8.06 14.39 -4.10
CA GLU A 157 -7.27 13.96 -5.25
C GLU A 157 -7.52 12.50 -5.63
N ILE A 158 -7.55 11.59 -4.65
CA ILE A 158 -7.88 10.17 -4.86
C ILE A 158 -9.28 10.05 -5.47
N HIS A 159 -10.26 10.74 -4.89
CA HIS A 159 -11.64 10.74 -5.39
C HIS A 159 -11.72 11.23 -6.85
N ASN A 160 -10.97 12.25 -7.22
CA ASN A 160 -10.95 12.79 -8.59
C ASN A 160 -10.27 11.87 -9.61
N ILE A 161 -9.35 11.01 -9.17
CA ILE A 161 -8.70 10.01 -10.03
C ILE A 161 -9.61 8.81 -10.26
N CYS A 162 -10.40 8.42 -9.24
CA CYS A 162 -11.36 7.34 -9.37
C CYS A 162 -12.45 7.67 -10.39
N HIS A 163 -12.81 6.70 -11.23
CA HIS A 163 -13.91 6.87 -12.19
C HIS A 163 -15.26 6.84 -11.47
N SER A 164 -16.29 7.44 -12.08
CA SER A 164 -17.65 7.54 -11.52
C SER A 164 -18.31 6.21 -11.14
N ASN A 165 -17.78 5.08 -11.62
CA ASN A 165 -18.35 3.76 -11.42
C ASN A 165 -17.81 3.06 -10.16
N SER A 166 -16.74 3.57 -9.54
CA SER A 166 -16.14 2.99 -8.34
C SER A 166 -16.69 3.69 -7.09
N LYS A 167 -17.07 2.92 -6.08
CA LYS A 167 -17.45 3.44 -4.77
C LYS A 167 -16.20 3.94 -4.04
N VAL A 168 -16.10 5.24 -3.79
CA VAL A 168 -14.99 5.82 -3.02
C VAL A 168 -15.48 6.22 -1.64
N ILE A 169 -14.90 5.62 -0.60
CA ILE A 169 -15.28 5.86 0.79
C ILE A 169 -14.05 6.26 1.59
N PHE A 170 -14.20 7.29 2.41
CA PHE A 170 -13.22 7.68 3.40
C PHE A 170 -13.91 7.55 4.75
N ASN A 171 -13.39 6.71 5.64
CA ASN A 171 -13.96 6.51 6.98
C ASN A 171 -13.03 7.09 8.04
N VAL A 172 -13.62 7.61 9.10
CA VAL A 172 -12.94 8.02 10.32
C VAL A 172 -13.34 7.05 11.43
N VAL A 173 -12.35 6.53 12.15
CA VAL A 173 -12.58 5.79 13.39
C VAL A 173 -12.88 6.81 14.49
N GLY A 174 -14.16 6.89 14.88
CA GLY A 174 -14.66 7.66 16.01
C GLY A 174 -14.98 6.79 17.22
N ASP A 175 -15.44 7.41 18.31
CA ASP A 175 -15.74 6.72 19.57
C ASP A 175 -16.88 5.68 19.44
N MET A 176 -17.78 5.89 18.46
CA MET A 176 -18.96 5.06 18.21
C MET A 176 -18.78 4.09 17.02
N GLY A 177 -17.59 4.02 16.42
CA GLY A 177 -17.29 3.16 15.27
C GLY A 177 -16.80 3.92 14.03
N LEU A 178 -17.03 3.35 12.85
CA LEU A 178 -16.64 3.97 11.57
C LEU A 178 -17.68 5.00 11.13
N GLU A 179 -17.22 6.23 10.91
CA GLU A 179 -18.04 7.34 10.43
C GLU A 179 -17.54 7.82 9.06
N PRO A 180 -18.40 8.13 8.08
CA PRO A 180 -17.96 8.63 6.79
C PRO A 180 -17.36 10.05 6.92
N LEU A 181 -16.19 10.26 6.33
CA LEU A 181 -15.57 11.58 6.19
C LEU A 181 -16.28 12.37 5.08
N LEU A 182 -17.00 13.41 5.48
CA LEU A 182 -17.69 14.33 4.57
C LEU A 182 -16.76 15.48 4.14
N PHE A 183 -16.85 15.90 2.87
CA PHE A 183 -15.96 16.88 2.22
C PHE A 183 -16.65 18.16 1.79
#